data_AF-A0A1V3N3S6-F1
#
_entry.id   AF-A0A1V3N3S6-F1
#
_cell.length_a   1.000
_cell.length_b   1.000
_cell.length_c   1.000
_cell.angle_alpha   90.00
_cell.angle_beta   90.00
_cell.angle_gamma   90.00
#
_symmetry.space_group_name_H-M   'P 1'
#
loop_
_entity.id
_entity.type
_entity.pdbx_description
1 polymer ?
#
loop_
_entity_poly.entity_id
_entity_poly.type
_entity_poly.pdbx_seq_one_letter_code
_entity_poly.pdbx_strand_id
1 'polypeptide(L)'
;MLPVLHKINYGNEAWLKRRRSYSLLTLNSTGGWDTLAPVYSGADTVLHFSKIPYRNIYLLKDNDARKELERPFTIRKDTMIWY
;
A
#
# COMPACT_ATOMS: atom_id res chain seq x y z
N MET A 1 0.05 1.04 19.76
CA MET A 1 0.17 -0.03 18.74
C MET A 1 0.13 0.66 17.37
N LEU A 2 1.05 0.37 16.45
CA LEU A 2 1.03 0.96 15.10
C LEU A 2 -0.02 0.23 14.25
N PRO A 3 -0.68 0.90 13.28
CA PRO A 3 -1.68 0.24 12.46
C PRO A 3 -0.99 -0.75 11.52
N VAL A 4 -1.46 -1.98 11.52
CA VAL A 4 -1.07 -2.97 10.50
C VAL A 4 -2.03 -2.79 9.32
N LEU A 5 -1.49 -2.56 8.12
CA LEU A 5 -2.30 -2.43 6.92
C LEU A 5 -2.75 -3.83 6.46
N HIS A 6 -4.06 -4.07 6.43
CA HIS A 6 -4.64 -5.30 5.89
C HIS A 6 -5.42 -4.99 4.61
N LYS A 7 -4.80 -5.23 3.44
CA LYS A 7 -5.51 -5.24 2.15
C LYS A 7 -6.02 -6.65 1.89
N ILE A 8 -7.26 -6.94 2.31
CA ILE A 8 -7.96 -8.16 1.93
C ILE A 8 -8.83 -7.80 0.72
N ASN A 9 -8.49 -8.37 -0.43
CA ASN A 9 -9.04 -7.98 -1.70
C ASN A 9 -9.54 -9.25 -2.40
N TYR A 10 -10.85 -9.38 -2.56
CA TYR A 10 -11.48 -10.59 -3.11
C TYR A 10 -11.73 -10.40 -4.63
N GLY A 11 -10.75 -10.78 -5.45
CA GLY A 11 -10.85 -10.81 -6.92
C GLY A 11 -9.51 -11.20 -7.58
N ASN A 12 -9.50 -11.79 -8.78
CA ASN A 12 -8.28 -12.33 -9.42
C ASN A 12 -7.17 -11.29 -9.68
N GLU A 13 -7.51 -10.00 -9.79
CA GLU A 13 -6.54 -8.90 -9.99
C GLU A 13 -6.10 -8.24 -8.67
N ALA A 14 -6.63 -8.72 -7.56
CA ALA A 14 -6.61 -8.02 -6.27
C ALA A 14 -5.44 -8.48 -5.37
N TRP A 15 -4.66 -9.46 -5.81
CA TRP A 15 -3.66 -10.17 -5.03
C TRP A 15 -2.29 -9.54 -5.20
N LEU A 16 -1.59 -9.40 -4.07
CA LEU A 16 -0.13 -9.30 -4.07
C LEU A 16 0.41 -10.54 -4.79
N LYS A 17 1.22 -10.32 -5.81
CA LYS A 17 1.79 -11.40 -6.61
C LYS A 17 3.11 -11.82 -5.98
N ARG A 18 3.33 -13.12 -5.83
CA ARG A 18 4.65 -13.66 -5.50
C ARG A 18 5.75 -13.11 -6.40
N ARG A 19 6.94 -12.96 -5.83
CA ARG A 19 8.18 -12.51 -6.48
C ARG A 19 8.07 -11.10 -7.09
N ARG A 20 7.33 -10.21 -6.43
CA ARG A 20 7.17 -8.81 -6.82
C ARG A 20 7.60 -7.88 -5.70
N SER A 21 8.03 -6.69 -6.08
CA SER A 21 8.36 -5.59 -5.19
C SER A 21 7.20 -4.60 -5.12
N TYR A 22 6.82 -4.22 -3.91
CA TYR A 22 5.74 -3.26 -3.68
C TYR A 22 6.25 -2.08 -2.86
N SER A 23 5.83 -0.86 -3.19
CA SER A 23 6.13 0.34 -2.41
C SER A 23 4.86 0.91 -1.81
N LEU A 24 4.91 1.32 -0.55
CA LEU A 24 3.87 2.18 0.01
C LEU A 24 4.27 3.64 -0.23
N LEU A 25 3.44 4.36 -0.96
CA LEU A 25 3.56 5.78 -1.24
C LEU A 25 2.65 6.57 -0.28
N THR A 26 3.03 7.79 0.05
CA THR A 26 2.23 8.73 0.85
C THR A 26 2.08 10.04 0.12
N LEU A 27 0.90 10.65 0.17
CA LEU A 27 0.67 11.96 -0.41
C LEU A 27 1.39 13.02 0.44
N ASN A 28 2.15 13.88 -0.21
CA ASN A 28 2.88 14.96 0.46
C ASN A 28 2.11 16.29 0.37
N SER A 29 2.62 17.32 1.03
CA SER A 29 1.96 18.63 1.10
C SER A 29 1.94 19.39 -0.24
N THR A 30 2.76 18.99 -1.21
CA THR A 30 2.78 19.59 -2.55
C THR A 30 1.87 18.85 -3.54
N GLY A 31 1.16 17.82 -3.10
CA GLY A 31 0.30 16.98 -3.94
C GLY A 31 1.04 15.89 -4.71
N GLY A 32 2.33 15.71 -4.45
CA GLY A 32 3.14 14.60 -4.97
C GLY A 32 3.09 13.35 -4.09
N TRP A 33 3.70 12.26 -4.57
CA TRP A 33 3.79 10.99 -3.86
C TRP A 33 5.22 10.72 -3.40
N ASP A 34 5.42 10.61 -2.09
CA ASP A 34 6.71 10.21 -1.50
C ASP A 34 6.72 8.70 -1.26
N THR A 35 7.84 8.04 -1.57
CA THR A 35 8.01 6.61 -1.29
C THR A 35 8.46 6.39 0.14
N LEU A 36 7.70 5.62 0.92
CA LEU A 36 8.08 5.29 2.29
C LEU A 36 9.15 4.20 2.34
N ALA A 37 8.88 3.05 1.73
CA ALA A 37 9.83 1.95 1.57
C ALA A 37 9.30 0.87 0.60
N PRO A 38 10.18 0.21 -0.17
CA PRO A 38 9.83 -1.00 -0.90
C PRO A 38 9.84 -2.23 0.03
N VAL A 39 8.94 -3.18 -0.22
CA VAL A 39 8.83 -4.48 0.43
C VAL A 39 8.72 -5.56 -0.64
N TYR A 40 9.52 -6.60 -0.52
CA TYR A 40 9.49 -7.74 -1.45
C TYR A 40 8.54 -8.82 -0.96
N SER A 41 7.65 -9.27 -1.84
CA SER A 41 6.75 -10.39 -1.57
C SER A 41 7.34 -11.70 -2.10
N GLY A 42 7.92 -12.53 -1.22
CA GLY A 42 8.52 -13.81 -1.60
C GLY A 42 7.51 -14.92 -1.92
N ALA A 43 6.30 -14.82 -1.38
CA ALA A 43 5.19 -15.77 -1.53
C ALA A 43 3.86 -15.00 -1.58
N ASP A 44 2.74 -15.70 -1.79
CA ASP A 44 1.43 -15.07 -1.72
C ASP A 44 1.08 -14.81 -0.24
N THR A 45 1.55 -13.66 0.28
CA THR A 45 1.53 -13.31 1.70
C THR A 45 1.08 -11.86 1.92
N VAL A 46 0.91 -11.48 3.19
CA VAL A 46 0.63 -10.11 3.63
C VAL A 46 1.92 -9.30 3.64
N LEU A 47 1.86 -8.05 3.14
CA LEU A 47 2.96 -7.09 3.30
C LEU A 47 2.82 -6.39 4.65
N HIS A 48 3.93 -6.30 5.38
CA HIS A 48 3.99 -5.56 6.63
C HIS A 48 4.75 -4.24 6.42
N PHE A 49 4.05 -3.13 6.62
CA PHE A 49 4.64 -1.79 6.70
C PHE A 49 4.65 -1.35 8.17
N SER A 50 5.75 -0.76 8.63
CA SER A 50 5.89 -0.24 9.98
C SER A 50 6.26 1.24 9.95
N LYS A 51 6.00 1.95 11.07
CA LYS A 51 6.28 3.39 11.23
C LYS A 51 5.63 4.26 10.16
N ILE A 52 4.46 3.86 9.65
CA ILE A 52 3.68 4.67 8.72
C ILE A 52 3.15 5.91 9.44
N PRO A 53 3.31 7.13 8.86
CA PRO A 53 2.71 8.35 9.40
C PRO A 53 1.20 8.14 9.59
N TYR A 54 0.56 8.74 10.59
CA TYR A 54 -0.90 8.65 10.74
C TYR A 54 -1.61 9.75 9.94
N ARG A 55 -2.88 9.50 9.55
CA ARG A 55 -3.78 10.46 8.91
C ARG A 55 -3.29 11.01 7.57
N ASN A 56 -2.62 10.19 6.77
CA ASN A 56 -2.26 10.54 5.40
C ASN A 56 -3.12 9.76 4.39
N ILE A 57 -2.97 10.10 3.11
CA ILE A 57 -3.44 9.33 1.97
C ILE A 57 -2.25 8.50 1.48
N TYR A 58 -2.50 7.22 1.26
CA TYR A 58 -1.49 6.28 0.79
C TYR A 58 -1.91 5.66 -0.52
N LEU A 59 -0.91 5.13 -1.22
CA LEU A 59 -1.06 4.37 -2.42
C LEU A 59 -0.08 3.21 -2.35
N LEU A 60 -0.56 1.97 -2.46
CA LEU A 60 0.33 0.83 -2.67
C LEU A 60 0.73 0.84 -4.15
N LYS A 61 1.96 0.48 -4.50
CA LYS A 61 2.43 0.42 -5.88
C LYS A 61 3.20 -0.88 -6.12
N ASP A 62 2.75 -1.70 -7.05
CA ASP A 62 3.56 -2.77 -7.66
C ASP A 62 4.67 -2.12 -8.52
N ASN A 63 5.92 -2.24 -8.06
CA ASN A 63 7.07 -1.64 -8.73
C ASN A 63 7.41 -2.33 -10.07
N ASP A 64 6.90 -3.54 -10.28
CA ASP A 64 7.17 -4.35 -11.46
C ASP A 64 5.99 -4.35 -12.46
N ALA A 65 4.87 -3.69 -12.13
CA ALA A 65 3.72 -3.56 -13.01
C ALA A 65 3.84 -2.34 -13.93
N ARG A 66 3.37 -2.48 -15.17
CA ARG A 66 3.28 -1.36 -16.14
C ARG A 66 2.05 -0.46 -15.93
N LYS A 67 1.08 -0.88 -15.10
CA LYS A 67 -0.15 -0.11 -14.83
C LYS A 67 0.04 0.67 -13.54
N GLU A 68 -0.25 1.97 -13.59
CA GLU A 68 0.06 2.94 -12.52
C GLU A 68 -1.10 3.22 -11.56
N LEU A 69 -2.28 2.61 -11.75
CA LEU A 69 -3.47 2.96 -10.98
C LEU A 69 -3.78 1.90 -9.92
N GLU A 70 -3.04 1.95 -8.82
CA GLU A 70 -3.60 1.45 -7.57
C GLU A 70 -4.56 2.51 -6.99
N ARG A 71 -5.56 2.10 -6.19
CA ARG A 71 -6.50 3.05 -5.60
C ARG A 71 -5.91 3.67 -4.33
N PRO A 72 -5.93 5.01 -4.19
CA PRO A 72 -5.57 5.65 -2.93
C PRO A 72 -6.47 5.21 -1.78
N PHE A 73 -5.92 5.18 -0.57
CA PHE A 73 -6.68 4.88 0.63
C PHE A 73 -6.15 5.69 1.82
N THR A 74 -6.95 5.77 2.88
CA THR A 74 -6.53 6.33 4.17
C THR A 74 -6.85 5.34 5.30
N ILE A 75 -6.17 5.51 6.44
CA ILE A 75 -6.41 4.72 7.66
C ILE A 75 -6.95 5.67 8.73
N ARG A 76 -8.18 5.44 9.19
CA ARG A 76 -8.84 6.20 10.24
C ARG A 76 -9.44 5.26 11.28
N LYS A 77 -9.06 5.41 12.56
CA LYS A 77 -9.59 4.60 13.68
C LYS A 77 -9.64 3.11 13.33
N ASP A 78 -8.50 2.59 12.90
CA ASP A 78 -8.31 1.17 12.49
C ASP A 78 -9.15 0.70 11.31
N THR A 79 -9.80 1.63 10.60
CA THR A 79 -10.54 1.36 9.37
C THR A 79 -9.76 1.89 8.18
N MET A 80 -9.65 1.07 7.14
CA MET A 80 -9.12 1.47 5.84
C MET A 80 -10.26 1.94 4.94
N ILE A 81 -10.12 3.16 4.40
CA ILE A 81 -11.11 3.78 3.52
C ILE A 81 -10.46 3.96 2.15
N TRP A 82 -11.02 3.32 1.13
CA TRP A 82 -10.60 3.44 -0.26
C TRP A 82 -11.34 4.58 -0.97
N TYR A 83 -10.65 5.29 -1.86
CA TYR A 83 -11.23 6.31 -2.73
C TYR A 83 -11.36 5.79 -4.17
#